data_AF-A0A931UM91-F1
#
_entry.id   AF-A0A931UM91-F1
#
_cell.length_a   1.000
_cell.length_b   1.000
_cell.length_c   1.000
_cell.angle_alpha   90.00
_cell.angle_beta   90.00
_cell.angle_gamma   90.00
#
_symmetry.space_group_name_H-M   'P 1'
#
loop_
_entity.id
_entity.type
_entity.pdbx_description
1 polymer ?
#
loop_
_entity_poly.entity_id
_entity_poly.type
_entity_poly.pdbx_seq_one_letter_code
_entity_poly.pdbx_strand_id
1 'polypeptide(L)' 'MAIAVRETIDRAVGFFKEAQAELKKVTWPVRKELYASTVVVLVTVLIVAFFLSFVDFALTRLTKAFMQ' A
#
# COMPACT_ATOMS: atom_id res chain seq x y z
N MET A 1 18.37 -36.95 -20.69
CA MET A 1 18.18 -36.27 -19.38
C MET A 1 18.97 -34.97 -19.27
N ALA A 2 20.31 -34.98 -19.42
CA ALA A 2 21.13 -33.77 -19.30
C ALA A 2 20.77 -32.63 -20.29
N ILE A 3 20.32 -32.97 -21.51
CA ILE A 3 19.91 -31.99 -22.52
C ILE A 3 18.60 -31.27 -22.13
N ALA A 4 17.61 -32.02 -21.64
CA ALA A 4 16.34 -31.47 -21.15
C ALA A 4 16.53 -30.57 -19.92
N VAL A 5 17.49 -30.91 -19.05
CA VAL A 5 17.85 -30.09 -17.89
C VAL A 5 18.47 -28.75 -18.33
N ARG A 6 19.38 -28.77 -19.31
CA ARG A 6 19.99 -27.55 -19.86
C ARG A 6 18.97 -26.62 -20.49
N GLU A 7 18.05 -27.16 -21.28
CA GLU A 7 16.98 -26.41 -21.94
C GLU A 7 16.03 -25.73 -20.93
N THR A 8 15.72 -26.41 -19.82
CA THR A 8 14.84 -25.86 -18.78
C THR A 8 15.52 -24.72 -18.01
N ILE A 9 16.84 -24.84 -17.77
CA ILE A 9 17.65 -23.78 -17.14
C ILE A 9 17.74 -22.56 -18.05
N ASP A 10 18.02 -22.74 -19.33
CA ASP A 10 18.13 -21.64 -20.30
C ASP A 10 16.80 -20.89 -20.45
N ARG A 11 15.67 -21.61 -20.44
CA ARG A 11 14.33 -21.01 -20.40
C ARG A 11 14.10 -20.18 -19.13
N ALA A 12 14.39 -20.73 -17.96
CA ALA A 12 14.19 -20.03 -16.68
C ALA A 12 15.04 -18.74 -16.57
N VAL A 13 16.28 -18.77 -17.06
CA VAL A 13 17.15 -17.59 -17.13
C VAL A 13 16.60 -16.54 -18.10
N GLY A 14 16.02 -16.97 -19.23
CA GLY A 14 15.30 -16.11 -20.16
C GLY A 14 14.12 -15.39 -19.49
N PHE A 15 13.25 -16.15 -18.80
CA PHE A 15 12.11 -15.60 -18.06
C PHE A 15 12.53 -14.58 -16.99
N PHE A 16 13.60 -14.83 -16.23
CA PHE A 16 14.09 -13.89 -15.23
C PHE A 16 14.64 -12.59 -15.86
N LYS A 17 15.31 -12.69 -17.01
CA LYS A 17 15.79 -11.53 -17.77
C LYS A 17 14.62 -10.68 -18.30
N GLU A 18 13.59 -11.32 -18.83
CA GLU A 18 12.37 -10.66 -19.32
C GLU A 18 11.60 -10.01 -18.16
N ALA A 19 11.43 -10.70 -17.04
CA ALA A 19 10.80 -10.15 -15.84
C ALA A 19 11.57 -8.95 -15.28
N GLN A 20 12.91 -8.98 -15.29
CA GLN A 20 13.73 -7.84 -14.89
C GLN A 20 13.57 -6.64 -15.85
N ALA A 21 13.41 -6.91 -17.16
CA ALA A 21 13.19 -5.87 -18.16
C ALA A 21 11.80 -5.22 -18.02
N GLU A 22 10.76 -6.00 -17.73
CA GLU A 22 9.40 -5.53 -17.41
C GLU A 22 9.38 -4.71 -16.11
N LEU A 23 10.06 -5.18 -15.06
CA LEU A 23 10.19 -4.46 -13.79
C LEU A 23 10.92 -3.11 -13.93
N LYS A 24 11.77 -2.94 -14.94
CA LYS A 24 12.37 -1.64 -15.27
C LYS A 24 11.41 -0.68 -15.99
N LYS A 25 10.36 -1.20 -16.63
CA LYS A 25 9.29 -0.38 -17.23
C LYS A 25 8.27 0.09 -16.18
N VAL A 26 8.23 -0.55 -15.01
CA VAL A 26 7.50 -0.03 -13.86
C VAL A 26 8.16 1.27 -13.48
N THR A 27 7.46 2.37 -13.78
CA THR A 27 7.84 3.72 -13.44
C THR A 27 7.86 3.83 -11.93
N TRP A 28 9.01 3.52 -11.32
CA TRP A 28 9.20 3.71 -9.89
C TRP A 28 8.98 5.20 -9.60
N PRO A 29 7.93 5.53 -8.84
CA PRO A 29 7.54 6.91 -8.64
C PRO A 29 8.69 7.66 -7.96
N VAL A 30 8.98 8.87 -8.46
CA VAL A 30 10.03 9.73 -7.90
C VAL A 30 9.66 10.01 -6.45
N ARG A 31 10.61 9.86 -5.52
CA ARG A 31 10.38 9.96 -4.06
C ARG A 31 9.53 11.17 -3.64
N LYS A 32 9.60 12.28 -4.38
CA LYS A 32 8.83 13.50 -4.16
C LYS A 32 7.30 13.29 -4.26
N GLU A 33 6.83 12.49 -5.20
CA GLU A 33 5.39 12.20 -5.38
C GLU A 33 4.86 11.28 -4.28
N LEU A 34 5.70 10.35 -3.82
CA LEU A 34 5.40 9.49 -2.68
C LEU A 34 5.19 10.34 -1.41
N TYR A 35 6.10 11.28 -1.13
CA TYR A 35 5.95 12.19 0.01
C TYR A 35 4.68 13.05 -0.08
N ALA A 36 4.39 13.61 -1.25
CA ALA A 36 3.18 14.42 -1.44
C ALA A 36 1.90 13.58 -1.17
N SER A 37 1.85 12.36 -1.69
CA SER A 37 0.71 11.45 -1.52
C SER A 37 0.56 11.00 -0.06
N THR A 38 1.65 10.68 0.63
CA THR A 38 1.63 10.31 2.05
C THR A 38 1.19 11.47 2.94
N VAL A 39 1.62 12.70 2.66
CA VAL A 39 1.22 13.88 3.43
C VAL A 39 -0.30 14.12 3.31
N VAL A 40 -0.87 13.99 2.11
CA VAL A 40 -2.33 14.11 1.91
C VAL A 40 -3.09 13.06 2.70
N VAL A 41 -2.61 11.81 2.68
CA VAL A 41 -3.23 10.72 3.46
C VAL A 41 -3.15 11.00 4.96
N LEU A 42 -2.00 11.44 5.47
CA LEU A 42 -1.82 11.79 6.88
C LEU A 42 -2.79 12.89 7.33
N VAL A 43 -2.94 13.95 6.54
CA VAL A 43 -3.88 15.04 6.84
C VAL A 43 -5.31 14.52 6.87
N THR A 44 -5.69 13.72 5.87
CA THR A 44 -7.03 13.13 5.80
C THR A 44 -7.34 12.25 7.03
N VAL A 45 -6.40 11.39 7.43
CA VAL A 45 -6.55 10.52 8.60
C VAL A 45 -6.69 11.35 9.88
N LEU A 46 -5.92 12.42 10.04
CA LEU A 46 -6.03 13.31 11.22
C LEU A 46 -7.40 13.97 11.31
N ILE A 47 -7.95 14.45 10.19
CA ILE A 47 -9.30 15.05 10.15
C ILE A 47 -10.35 14.02 10.56
N VAL A 48 -10.29 12.82 9.98
CA VAL A 48 -11.23 11.73 10.30
C VAL A 48 -11.11 11.32 11.76
N ALA A 49 -9.89 11.17 12.29
CA ALA A 49 -9.66 10.82 13.69
C ALA A 49 -10.24 11.86 14.66
N PHE A 50 -10.07 13.16 14.36
CA PHE A 50 -10.65 14.23 15.17
C PHE A 50 -12.17 14.23 15.11
N PHE A 51 -12.76 14.03 13.92
CA PHE A 51 -14.20 13.93 13.75
C PHE A 51 -14.78 12.75 14.54
N LEU A 52 -14.19 11.56 14.40
CA LEU A 52 -14.63 10.37 15.15
C LEU A 52 -14.51 10.59 16.65
N SER A 53 -13.37 11.12 17.13
CA SER A 53 -13.19 11.43 18.55
C SER A 53 -14.28 12.36 19.10
N PHE A 54 -14.67 13.37 18.34
CA PHE A 54 -15.76 14.27 18.73
C PHE A 54 -17.12 13.55 18.79
N VAL A 55 -17.44 12.75 17.77
CA VAL A 55 -18.68 11.98 17.70
C VAL A 55 -18.76 10.93 18.81
N ASP A 56 -17.69 10.17 19.04
CA ASP A 56 -17.60 9.15 20.08
C ASP A 56 -17.78 9.78 21.48
N PHE A 57 -17.22 10.97 21.70
CA PHE A 57 -17.42 11.71 22.95
C PHE A 57 -18.88 12.16 23.13
N ALA A 58 -19.51 12.67 22.06
CA ALA A 58 -20.92 13.06 22.09
C ALA A 58 -21.83 11.86 22.35
N LEU A 59 -21.59 10.73 21.67
CA LEU A 59 -22.32 9.49 21.87
C LEU A 59 -22.14 8.94 23.29
N THR A 60 -20.91 8.94 23.82
CA THR A 60 -20.64 8.46 25.19
C THR A 60 -21.37 9.28 26.25
N ARG A 61 -21.49 10.61 26.04
CA ARG A 61 -22.29 11.46 26.92
C ARG A 61 -23.77 11.14 26.84
N LEU A 62 -24.29 10.94 25.63
CA LEU A 62 -25.70 10.62 25.39
C LEU A 62 -26.07 9.26 25.98
N THR A 63 -25.27 8.22 25.74
CA THR A 63 -25.54 6.86 26.26
C THR A 63 -25.49 6.81 27.78
N LYS A 64 -24.55 7.52 28.41
CA LYS A 64 -24.51 7.67 29.87
C LYS A 64 -25.75 8.38 30.42
N ALA A 65 -26.27 9.38 29.71
CA ALA A 65 -27.50 10.08 30.10
C ALA A 65 -28.76 9.21 29.95
N PHE A 66 -28.77 8.27 28.99
CA PHE A 66 -29.87 7.32 28.82
C PHE A 66 -29.87 6.16 29.83
N MET A 67 -28.70 5.75 30.32
CA MET A 67 -28.56 4.60 31.21
C MET A 67 -28.66 4.95 32.71
N GLN A 68 -28.80 6.24 33.03
CA GLN A 68 -29.09 6.74 34.37
C GLN A 68 -30.57 7.06 34.51
#